data_AF-A0A077B115-F1
#
_entry.id   AF-A0A077B115-F1
#
_cell.length_a   1.000
_cell.length_b   1.000
_cell.length_c   1.000
_cell.angle_alpha   90.00
_cell.angle_beta   90.00
_cell.angle_gamma   90.00
#
_symmetry.space_group_name_H-M   'P 1'
#
loop_
_entity.id
_entity.type
_entity.pdbx_description
1 polymer ?
#
loop_
_entity_poly.entity_id
_entity_poly.type
_entity_poly.pdbx_seq_one_letter_code
_entity_poly.pdbx_strand_id
1 'polypeptide(L)'
;YALFDKYFKTIGCTSPSCPAGTGKDSAHYLLSWYYAWGGALDANAGWAWRIGSSHAHFGYQNPMAAYALSTVPALQPRGATATQDWAASFDRQLELYRWLQSADGGIAGGATNNWDGAYATPPAGTATFYGMAYTEAPVYPDP
;
A
#
# COMPACT_ATOMS: atom_id res chain seq x y z
N TYR A 1 -7.45 1.46 -5.31
CA TYR A 1 -6.15 1.87 -5.89
C TYR A 1 -5.08 2.06 -4.85
N ALA A 2 -5.31 2.82 -3.78
CA ALA A 2 -4.31 2.98 -2.70
C ALA A 2 -3.80 1.67 -2.09
N LEU A 3 -4.58 0.58 -2.15
CA LEU A 3 -4.23 -0.72 -1.57
C LEU A 3 -3.16 -1.52 -2.33
N PHE A 4 -2.63 -0.98 -3.44
CA PHE A 4 -1.72 -1.66 -4.36
C PHE A 4 -0.38 -0.95 -4.47
N ASP A 5 0.66 -1.76 -4.71
CA ASP A 5 1.99 -1.29 -5.09
C ASP A 5 1.96 -0.28 -6.25
N LYS A 6 2.92 0.65 -6.29
CA LYS A 6 2.99 1.72 -7.29
C LYS A 6 2.87 1.21 -8.72
N TYR A 7 3.61 0.16 -9.08
CA TYR A 7 3.61 -0.40 -10.42
C TYR A 7 3.07 -1.84 -10.44
N PHE A 8 2.19 -2.15 -9.48
CA PHE A 8 1.57 -3.47 -9.34
C PHE A 8 2.60 -4.61 -9.29
N LYS A 9 3.78 -4.37 -8.70
CA LYS A 9 4.76 -5.43 -8.41
C LYS A 9 4.26 -6.27 -7.24
N THR A 10 4.58 -7.56 -7.26
CA THR A 10 4.29 -8.46 -6.13
C THR A 10 4.89 -7.89 -4.84
N ILE A 11 4.20 -8.07 -3.71
CA ILE A 11 4.71 -7.64 -2.41
C ILE A 11 5.97 -8.45 -2.04
N GLY A 12 6.98 -7.76 -1.50
CA GLY A 12 8.31 -8.32 -1.21
C GLY A 12 9.30 -8.20 -2.37
N CYS A 13 8.99 -7.39 -3.38
CA CYS A 13 9.89 -7.21 -4.52
C CYS A 13 11.16 -6.42 -4.14
N THR A 14 12.32 -6.97 -4.52
CA THR A 14 13.66 -6.37 -4.30
C THR A 14 14.47 -6.29 -5.60
N SER A 15 13.81 -6.18 -6.76
CA SER A 15 14.45 -5.89 -8.04
C SER A 15 13.49 -5.22 -9.02
N PRO A 16 13.92 -4.25 -9.87
CA PRO A 16 13.11 -3.74 -10.97
C PRO A 16 12.53 -4.85 -11.87
N SER A 17 13.27 -5.96 -12.01
CA SER A 17 12.90 -7.12 -12.83
C SER A 17 11.96 -8.13 -12.14
N CYS A 18 11.51 -7.89 -10.91
CA CYS A 18 10.51 -8.76 -10.28
C CYS A 18 9.28 -8.93 -11.20
N PRO A 19 8.61 -10.09 -11.13
CA PRO A 19 7.35 -10.27 -11.82
C PRO A 19 6.34 -9.19 -11.40
N ALA A 20 5.48 -8.81 -12.35
CA ALA A 20 4.27 -8.09 -12.02
C ALA A 20 3.32 -9.03 -11.25
N GLY A 21 2.49 -8.45 -10.39
CA GLY A 21 1.43 -9.18 -9.71
C GLY A 21 0.36 -9.66 -10.70
N THR A 22 -0.18 -10.84 -10.43
CA THR A 22 -1.38 -11.42 -11.03
C THR A 22 -2.54 -11.52 -10.02
N GLY A 23 -3.59 -10.73 -10.22
CA GLY A 23 -4.71 -10.66 -9.28
C GLY A 23 -4.44 -9.65 -8.17
N LYS A 24 -4.26 -10.11 -6.92
CA LYS A 24 -4.14 -9.26 -5.71
C LYS A 24 -2.85 -9.47 -4.91
N ASP A 25 -1.91 -10.20 -5.49
CA ASP A 25 -0.53 -10.38 -5.02
C ASP A 25 0.32 -9.08 -5.05
N SER A 26 -0.13 -8.03 -5.74
CA SER A 26 0.41 -6.66 -5.59
C SER A 26 -0.37 -5.78 -4.60
N ALA A 27 -1.42 -6.30 -3.97
CA ALA A 27 -2.17 -5.58 -2.95
C ALA A 27 -1.52 -5.76 -1.57
N HIS A 28 -1.00 -4.68 -1.00
CA HIS A 28 -0.55 -4.66 0.39
C HIS A 28 -1.69 -4.42 1.40
N TYR A 29 -2.89 -4.05 0.93
CA TYR A 29 -4.10 -3.79 1.74
C TYR A 29 -3.98 -2.64 2.76
N LEU A 30 -2.98 -1.79 2.60
CA LEU A 30 -2.81 -0.55 3.37
C LEU A 30 -3.21 0.67 2.53
N LEU A 31 -3.62 1.75 3.19
CA LEU A 31 -3.74 3.06 2.55
C LEU A 31 -2.34 3.62 2.31
N SER A 32 -1.84 3.49 1.07
CA SER A 32 -0.55 4.07 0.68
C SER A 32 -0.63 5.58 0.49
N TRP A 33 0.54 6.22 0.32
CA TRP A 33 0.67 7.68 0.25
C TRP A 33 -0.21 8.34 -0.82
N TYR A 34 -0.43 7.65 -1.94
CA TYR A 34 -1.31 8.10 -3.01
C TYR A 34 -1.73 6.94 -3.91
N TYR A 35 -2.71 7.23 -4.75
CA TYR A 35 -2.82 6.64 -6.06
C TYR A 35 -2.95 7.78 -7.07
N ALA A 36 -2.54 7.54 -8.31
CA ALA A 36 -2.65 8.54 -9.37
C ALA A 36 -3.11 7.90 -10.68
N TRP A 37 -3.62 8.72 -11.57
CA TRP A 37 -4.07 8.32 -12.90
C TRP A 37 -3.82 9.46 -13.88
N GLY A 38 -3.71 9.13 -15.15
CA GLY A 38 -3.54 10.09 -16.22
C GLY A 38 -3.92 9.51 -17.58
N GLY A 39 -3.97 10.38 -18.58
CA GLY A 39 -4.31 10.01 -19.95
C GLY A 39 -3.99 11.12 -20.93
N ALA A 40 -3.91 10.75 -22.20
CA ALA A 40 -3.70 11.71 -23.27
C ALA A 40 -4.88 12.67 -23.41
N LEU A 41 -4.59 13.93 -23.74
CA LEU A 41 -5.62 14.89 -24.16
C LEU A 41 -6.00 14.70 -25.62
N ASP A 42 -5.05 14.25 -26.44
CA ASP A 42 -5.27 13.94 -27.85
C ASP A 42 -5.83 12.52 -28.00
N ALA A 43 -7.00 12.42 -28.63
CA ALA A 43 -7.65 11.15 -28.94
C ALA A 43 -6.79 10.24 -29.84
N ASN A 44 -5.87 10.79 -30.63
CA ASN A 44 -4.99 10.01 -31.49
C ASN A 44 -3.83 9.33 -30.75
N ALA A 45 -3.53 9.75 -29.52
CA ALA A 45 -2.44 9.16 -28.75
C ALA A 45 -2.84 7.83 -28.07
N GLY A 46 -4.12 7.66 -27.72
CA GLY A 46 -4.68 6.36 -27.32
C GLY A 46 -4.14 5.76 -26.02
N TRP A 47 -3.62 6.55 -25.08
CA TRP A 47 -3.05 6.03 -23.83
C TRP A 47 -3.68 6.62 -22.55
N ALA A 48 -3.69 5.79 -21.51
CA ALA A 48 -4.01 6.14 -20.13
C ALA A 48 -3.22 5.26 -19.17
N TRP A 49 -3.04 5.72 -17.92
CA TRP A 49 -2.30 4.99 -16.90
C TRP A 49 -2.92 5.16 -15.51
N ARG A 50 -2.62 4.22 -14.62
CA ARG A 50 -2.94 4.25 -13.19
C ARG A 50 -1.74 3.73 -12.41
N ILE A 51 -1.52 4.28 -11.21
CA ILE A 51 -0.53 3.79 -10.25
C ILE A 51 -1.13 3.78 -8.85
N GLY A 52 -0.68 2.85 -8.02
CA GLY A 52 -0.83 2.92 -6.56
C GLY A 52 0.32 3.71 -5.93
N SER A 53 0.72 3.30 -4.74
CA SER A 53 1.98 3.74 -4.14
C SER A 53 2.53 2.60 -3.30
N SER A 54 3.84 2.37 -3.38
CA SER A 54 4.52 1.30 -2.65
C SER A 54 4.81 1.68 -1.20
N HIS A 55 4.56 2.92 -0.79
CA HIS A 55 4.87 3.44 0.55
C HIS A 55 3.58 3.61 1.36
N ALA A 56 3.52 2.96 2.52
CA ALA A 56 2.41 3.07 3.46
C ALA A 56 2.89 3.69 4.76
N HIS A 57 2.28 4.81 5.14
CA HIS A 57 2.55 5.52 6.40
C HIS A 57 1.43 5.23 7.40
N PHE A 58 1.76 4.97 8.68
CA PHE A 58 0.77 4.61 9.70
C PHE A 58 -0.34 5.70 9.82
N GLY A 59 0.06 6.97 9.79
CA GLY A 59 -0.85 8.12 9.88
C GLY A 59 -1.91 8.24 8.77
N TYR A 60 -1.78 7.50 7.66
CA TYR A 60 -2.80 7.47 6.60
C TYR A 60 -3.84 6.37 6.81
N GLN A 61 -3.58 5.41 7.69
CA GLN A 61 -4.51 4.30 7.91
C GLN A 61 -5.80 4.83 8.58
N ASN A 62 -6.93 4.20 8.27
CA ASN A 62 -8.23 4.54 8.80
C ASN A 62 -9.07 3.27 9.01
N PRO A 63 -8.88 2.55 10.14
CA PRO A 63 -9.62 1.32 10.42
C PRO A 63 -11.13 1.55 10.50
N MET A 64 -11.59 2.74 10.91
CA MET A 64 -13.02 3.06 10.94
C MET A 64 -13.64 3.07 9.55
N ALA A 65 -12.96 3.68 8.56
CA ALA A 65 -13.43 3.65 7.18
C ALA A 65 -13.41 2.24 6.59
N ALA A 66 -12.35 1.46 6.85
CA ALA A 66 -12.25 0.09 6.39
C ALA A 66 -13.34 -0.82 6.99
N TYR A 67 -13.64 -0.65 8.29
CA TYR A 67 -14.75 -1.33 8.96
C TYR A 67 -16.10 -0.96 8.33
N ALA A 68 -16.36 0.33 8.14
CA ALA A 68 -17.62 0.81 7.57
C ALA A 68 -17.86 0.24 6.16
N LEU A 69 -16.84 0.30 5.31
CA LEU A 69 -16.90 -0.18 3.92
C LEU A 69 -16.99 -1.71 3.80
N SER A 70 -16.60 -2.45 4.83
CA SER A 70 -16.68 -3.92 4.85
C SER A 70 -17.92 -4.47 5.54
N THR A 71 -18.52 -3.75 6.50
CA THR A 71 -19.56 -4.31 7.37
C THR A 71 -20.89 -3.56 7.38
N VAL A 72 -20.91 -2.25 7.10
CA VAL A 72 -22.13 -1.44 7.19
C VAL A 72 -22.86 -1.51 5.85
N PRO A 73 -24.05 -2.15 5.77
CA PRO A 73 -24.70 -2.44 4.48
C PRO A 73 -24.95 -1.20 3.62
N ALA A 74 -25.24 -0.05 4.24
CA ALA A 74 -25.46 1.21 3.54
C ALA A 74 -24.19 1.82 2.91
N LEU A 75 -23.00 1.41 3.36
CA LEU A 75 -21.71 1.94 2.91
C LEU A 75 -20.89 0.91 2.11
N GLN A 76 -21.35 -0.33 1.99
CA GLN A 76 -20.64 -1.36 1.24
C GLN A 76 -20.54 -1.00 -0.25
N PRO A 77 -19.34 -1.05 -0.84
CA PRO A 77 -19.15 -0.79 -2.26
C PRO A 77 -19.74 -1.92 -3.13
N ARG A 78 -20.21 -1.57 -4.33
CA ARG A 78 -20.83 -2.52 -5.27
C ARG A 78 -19.84 -3.37 -6.07
N GLY A 79 -18.54 -3.11 -5.95
CA GLY A 79 -17.51 -3.85 -6.68
C GLY A 79 -17.49 -5.32 -6.24
N ALA A 80 -17.35 -6.25 -7.19
CA ALA A 80 -17.53 -7.69 -6.96
C ALA A 80 -16.68 -8.27 -5.81
N THR A 81 -15.53 -7.66 -5.52
CA THR A 81 -14.64 -8.08 -4.42
C THR A 81 -14.30 -6.95 -3.44
N ALA A 82 -14.96 -5.80 -3.57
CA ALA A 82 -14.56 -4.58 -2.87
C ALA A 82 -14.81 -4.65 -1.36
N THR A 83 -15.91 -5.27 -0.94
CA THR A 83 -16.20 -5.52 0.48
C THR A 83 -15.13 -6.41 1.12
N GLN A 84 -14.70 -7.46 0.41
CA GLN A 84 -13.64 -8.36 0.88
C GLN A 84 -12.29 -7.63 0.96
N ASP A 85 -11.99 -6.74 0.01
CA ASP A 85 -10.76 -5.93 0.04
C ASP A 85 -10.71 -4.99 1.24
N TRP A 86 -11.83 -4.37 1.58
CA TRP A 86 -11.92 -3.51 2.76
C TRP A 86 -11.87 -4.31 4.06
N ALA A 87 -12.40 -5.53 4.10
CA ALA A 87 -12.26 -6.41 5.26
C ALA A 87 -10.79 -6.80 5.47
N ALA A 88 -10.09 -7.23 4.40
CA ALA A 88 -8.65 -7.51 4.46
C ALA A 88 -7.83 -6.26 4.84
N SER A 89 -8.24 -5.08 4.35
CA SER A 89 -7.59 -3.81 4.71
C SER A 89 -7.81 -3.44 6.17
N PHE A 90 -8.99 -3.69 6.74
CA PHE A 90 -9.27 -3.46 8.15
C PHE A 90 -8.30 -4.24 9.04
N ASP A 91 -8.20 -5.55 8.83
CA ASP A 91 -7.31 -6.42 9.60
C ASP A 91 -5.84 -6.01 9.42
N ARG A 92 -5.42 -5.78 8.16
CA ARG A 92 -4.04 -5.39 7.83
C ARG A 92 -3.62 -4.06 8.45
N GLN A 93 -4.55 -3.09 8.54
CA GLN A 93 -4.27 -1.82 9.19
C GLN A 93 -4.05 -1.98 10.69
N LEU A 94 -4.86 -2.80 11.38
CA LEU A 94 -4.69 -3.07 12.81
C LEU A 94 -3.38 -3.81 13.09
N GLU A 95 -3.02 -4.76 12.22
CA GLU A 95 -1.71 -5.44 12.27
C GLU A 95 -0.55 -4.44 12.11
N LEU A 96 -0.66 -3.49 11.18
CA LEU A 96 0.37 -2.47 10.96
C LEU A 96 0.56 -1.59 12.20
N TYR A 97 -0.52 -1.09 12.81
CA TYR A 97 -0.43 -0.28 14.03
C TYR A 97 0.27 -1.03 15.17
N ARG A 98 -0.05 -2.32 15.35
CA ARG A 98 0.59 -3.15 16.39
C ARG A 98 2.06 -3.40 16.09
N TRP A 99 2.40 -3.67 14.82
CA TRP A 99 3.77 -3.92 14.39
C TRP A 99 4.66 -2.68 14.53
N LEU A 100 4.12 -1.48 14.29
CA LEU A 100 4.84 -0.21 14.39
C LEU A 100 4.89 0.38 15.81
N GLN A 101 4.22 -0.23 16.80
CA GLN A 101 4.20 0.31 18.15
C GLN A 101 5.55 0.12 18.83
N SER A 102 6.17 1.24 19.20
CA SER A 102 7.40 1.29 20.00
C SER A 102 7.17 0.80 21.43
N ALA A 103 8.26 0.53 22.15
CA ALA A 103 8.23 0.12 23.56
C ALA A 103 7.54 1.16 24.47
N ASP A 104 7.61 2.44 24.12
CA ASP A 104 6.99 3.54 24.86
C ASP A 104 5.55 3.85 24.40
N GLY A 105 5.04 3.10 23.42
CA GLY A 105 3.65 3.16 22.94
C GLY A 105 3.40 4.06 21.73
N GLY A 106 4.38 4.88 21.30
CA GLY A 106 4.30 5.65 20.05
C GLY A 106 4.32 4.76 18.80
N ILE A 107 3.74 5.21 17.71
CA ILE A 107 3.68 4.45 16.45
C ILE A 107 4.74 4.99 15.48
N ALA A 108 5.63 4.12 15.01
CA ALA A 108 6.68 4.43 14.05
C ALA A 108 6.12 4.67 12.63
N GLY A 109 6.99 5.06 11.68
CA GLY A 109 6.61 5.56 10.36
C GLY A 109 5.76 4.61 9.50
N GLY A 110 6.34 3.51 9.02
CA GLY A 110 5.61 2.64 8.10
C GLY A 110 6.45 1.59 7.39
N ALA A 111 6.01 1.23 6.19
CA ALA A 111 6.68 0.23 5.35
C ALA A 111 6.65 0.60 3.87
N THR A 112 7.60 0.04 3.10
CA THR A 112 7.69 0.20 1.65
C THR A 112 7.86 -1.14 0.92
N ASN A 113 7.18 -1.30 -0.21
CA ASN A 113 7.45 -2.39 -1.18
C ASN A 113 8.50 -1.99 -2.23
N ASN A 114 8.97 -0.74 -2.21
CA ASN A 114 9.84 -0.17 -3.22
C ASN A 114 10.96 0.60 -2.51
N TRP A 115 12.00 -0.14 -2.08
CA TRP A 115 13.17 0.45 -1.42
C TRP A 115 13.88 1.43 -2.36
N ASP A 116 14.26 2.60 -1.84
CA ASP A 116 14.84 3.73 -2.57
C ASP A 116 14.06 4.16 -3.84
N GLY A 117 12.78 3.77 -3.96
CA GLY A 117 11.98 4.05 -5.15
C GLY A 117 12.40 3.28 -6.42
N ALA A 118 13.35 2.34 -6.30
CA ALA A 118 13.91 1.55 -7.40
C ALA A 118 13.74 0.03 -7.25
N TYR A 119 12.90 -0.43 -6.32
CA TYR A 119 12.80 -1.83 -5.88
C TYR A 119 14.17 -2.38 -5.51
N ALA A 120 14.99 -1.58 -4.84
CA ALA A 120 16.31 -2.03 -4.41
C ALA A 120 16.19 -3.08 -3.29
N THR A 121 17.29 -3.77 -3.01
CA THR A 121 17.37 -4.70 -1.87
C THR A 121 17.51 -3.89 -0.58
N PRO A 122 16.60 -4.02 0.40
CA PRO A 122 16.77 -3.40 1.71
C PRO A 122 18.03 -3.92 2.41
N PRO A 123 18.64 -3.15 3.34
CA PRO A 123 19.78 -3.61 4.13
C PRO A 123 19.50 -4.96 4.83
N ALA A 124 20.54 -5.78 5.00
CA ALA A 124 20.41 -7.05 5.70
C ALA A 124 19.89 -6.84 7.14
N GLY A 125 18.91 -7.64 7.55
CA GLY A 125 18.27 -7.52 8.86
C GLY A 125 17.14 -6.48 8.94
N THR A 126 16.80 -5.80 7.83
CA THR A 126 15.64 -4.90 7.79
C THR A 126 14.37 -5.66 8.15
N ALA A 127 13.65 -5.18 9.17
CA ALA A 127 12.38 -5.76 9.59
C ALA A 127 11.34 -5.65 8.45
N THR A 128 10.47 -6.64 8.33
CA THR A 128 9.44 -6.66 7.29
C THR A 128 8.04 -6.82 7.87
N PHE A 129 7.08 -6.25 7.15
CA PHE A 129 5.65 -6.41 7.38
C PHE A 129 5.02 -6.96 6.10
N TYR A 130 4.62 -8.23 6.11
CA TYR A 130 4.12 -8.95 4.92
C TYR A 130 5.07 -8.86 3.70
N GLY A 131 6.38 -8.75 3.94
CA GLY A 131 7.40 -8.59 2.89
C GLY A 131 7.75 -7.13 2.54
N MET A 132 6.98 -6.14 3.00
CA MET A 132 7.33 -4.73 2.86
C MET A 132 8.40 -4.36 3.90
N ALA A 133 9.44 -3.64 3.51
CA ALA A 133 10.53 -3.22 4.38
C ALA A 133 10.11 -2.07 5.29
N TYR A 134 10.48 -2.12 6.58
CA TYR A 134 10.30 -1.01 7.52
C TYR A 134 10.98 0.27 7.02
N THR A 135 10.32 1.41 7.20
CA THR A 135 10.91 2.72 6.97
C THR A 135 10.44 3.71 8.04
N GLU A 136 11.39 4.43 8.63
CA GLU A 136 11.13 5.39 9.71
C GLU A 136 10.40 6.64 9.19
N ALA A 137 10.76 7.11 7.99
CA ALA A 137 10.15 8.26 7.33
C ALA A 137 9.63 7.86 5.95
N PRO A 138 8.44 7.22 5.85
CA PRO A 138 7.84 6.90 4.57
C PRO A 138 7.71 8.17 3.70
N VAL A 139 8.18 8.08 2.46
CA VAL A 139 8.08 9.08 1.39
C VAL A 139 9.00 10.28 1.48
N TYR A 140 8.96 11.06 2.56
CA TYR A 140 9.71 12.32 2.66
C TYR A 140 10.66 12.29 3.87
N PRO A 141 11.99 12.32 3.66
CA PRO A 141 12.97 12.34 4.73
C PRO A 141 13.44 13.75 5.14
N ASP A 142 12.95 14.81 4.50
CA ASP A 142 13.31 16.22 4.75
C ASP A 142 12.04 16.98 5.15
N PRO A 143 11.86 17.31 6.45
CA PRO A 143 10.60 17.83 6.95
C PRO A 143 10.25 19.23 6.42
#